data_AF-A0A925FL85-F1
#
_entry.id   AF-A0A925FL85-F1
#
_cell.length_a   1.000
_cell.length_b   1.000
_cell.length_c   1.000
_cell.angle_alpha   90.00
_cell.angle_beta   90.00
_cell.angle_gamma   90.00
#
_symmetry.space_group_name_H-M   'P 1'
#
loop_
_entity.id
_entity.type
_entity.pdbx_description
1 polymer ?
#
loop_
_entity_poly.entity_id
_entity_poly.type
_entity_poly.pdbx_seq_one_letter_code
_entity_poly.pdbx_strand_id
1 'polypeptide(L)'
;MPPRMAELLLEGFGADPGYRDAMLGDLAEEFGERVDRDGLAAARRWYARETVRSVWPVVRTWIRGLGWRDARHLFGLAVSSWLLVAIPLFVVLAILQGLLALVGILMADLLPLLFLPLLAATGVAGGAVAGALHERAPLAAAALLGALFAVQQTIGVALAFGPDATWVTQLIVPPLMLACTVAGGLLRVAAVLRSRGERCVSASRAG
;
A
#
# COMPACT_ATOMS: atom_id res chain seq x y z
N MET A 1 -20.80 13.61 4.40
CA MET A 1 -20.12 12.50 5.13
C MET A 1 -18.63 12.78 5.19
N PRO A 2 -17.99 12.57 6.36
CA PRO A 2 -16.55 12.68 6.53
C PRO A 2 -15.81 11.69 5.59
N PRO A 3 -14.63 12.05 5.08
CA PRO A 3 -13.79 11.13 4.32
C PRO A 3 -13.30 9.94 5.17
N ARG A 4 -13.44 8.71 4.68
CA ARG A 4 -12.97 7.47 5.36
C ARG A 4 -11.45 7.30 5.46
N MET A 5 -10.69 8.28 4.98
CA MET A 5 -9.23 8.15 4.85
C MET A 5 -8.54 8.16 6.22
N ALA A 6 -9.03 8.94 7.19
CA ALA A 6 -8.47 8.96 8.54
C ALA A 6 -8.61 7.60 9.23
N GLU A 7 -9.79 6.99 9.13
CA GLU A 7 -10.08 5.67 9.67
C GLU A 7 -9.13 4.61 9.06
N LEU A 8 -8.97 4.61 7.73
CA LEU A 8 -8.07 3.69 7.03
C LEU A 8 -6.62 3.82 7.48
N LEU A 9 -6.13 5.05 7.66
CA LEU A 9 -4.74 5.29 8.06
C LEU A 9 -4.52 4.88 9.52
N LEU A 10 -5.40 5.28 10.43
CA LEU A 10 -5.26 4.96 11.85
C LEU A 10 -5.34 3.46 12.10
N GLU A 11 -6.30 2.78 11.48
CA GLU A 11 -6.40 1.33 11.58
C GLU A 11 -5.22 0.64 10.88
N GLY A 12 -4.79 1.16 9.73
CA GLY A 12 -3.69 0.60 8.96
C GLY A 12 -2.33 0.67 9.67
N PHE A 13 -2.13 1.65 10.56
CA PHE A 13 -0.95 1.77 11.42
C PHE A 13 -1.13 1.15 12.80
N GLY A 14 -2.29 0.53 13.09
CA GLY A 14 -2.54 -0.14 14.36
C GLY A 14 -2.71 0.82 15.54
N ALA A 15 -3.32 1.99 15.31
CA ALA A 15 -3.68 2.90 16.38
C ALA A 15 -4.56 2.20 17.42
N ASP A 16 -4.37 2.56 18.70
CA ASP A 16 -5.25 2.08 19.78
C ASP A 16 -6.72 2.42 19.46
N PRO A 17 -7.67 1.47 19.63
CA PRO A 17 -9.07 1.70 19.28
C PRO A 17 -9.69 2.90 19.99
N GLY A 18 -9.39 3.11 21.28
CA GLY A 18 -9.94 4.23 22.05
C GLY A 18 -9.39 5.57 21.56
N TYR A 19 -8.08 5.63 21.30
CA TYR A 19 -7.46 6.83 20.71
C TYR A 19 -8.00 7.11 19.30
N ARG A 20 -8.15 6.07 18.47
CA ARG A 20 -8.70 6.18 17.11
C ARG A 20 -10.11 6.73 17.14
N ASP A 21 -10.99 6.16 17.96
CA ASP A 21 -12.41 6.50 17.97
C ASP A 21 -12.60 7.94 18.50
N ALA A 22 -11.84 8.35 19.52
CA ALA A 22 -11.82 9.73 19.99
C ALA A 22 -11.37 10.71 18.90
N MET A 23 -10.24 10.41 18.24
CA MET A 23 -9.70 11.29 17.19
C MET A 23 -10.61 11.39 15.96
N LEU A 24 -11.30 10.30 15.60
CA LEU A 24 -12.28 10.32 14.51
C LEU A 24 -13.54 11.12 14.89
N GLY A 25 -13.95 11.09 16.16
CA GLY A 25 -15.01 11.93 16.71
C GLY A 25 -14.69 13.41 16.56
N ASP A 26 -13.54 13.85 17.08
CA ASP A 26 -13.08 15.24 17.02
C ASP A 26 -12.97 15.73 15.57
N LEU A 27 -12.36 14.93 14.69
CA LEU A 27 -12.24 15.28 13.26
C LEU A 27 -13.60 15.38 12.55
N ALA A 28 -14.61 14.59 12.97
CA ALA A 28 -15.93 14.63 12.37
C ALA A 28 -16.73 15.86 12.84
N GLU A 29 -16.62 16.23 14.12
CA GLU A 29 -17.24 17.43 14.68
C GLU A 29 -16.70 18.69 14.01
N GLU A 30 -15.37 18.88 14.02
CA GLU A 30 -14.73 20.02 13.36
C GLU A 30 -14.98 20.07 11.85
N PHE A 31 -15.10 18.91 11.19
CA PHE A 31 -15.47 18.86 9.78
C PHE A 31 -16.87 19.42 9.55
N GLY A 32 -17.84 19.09 10.41
CA GLY A 32 -19.19 19.64 10.37
C GLY A 32 -19.18 21.17 10.50
N GLU A 33 -18.51 21.67 11.53
CA GLU A 33 -18.37 23.12 11.78
C GLU A 33 -17.76 23.85 10.57
N ARG A 34 -16.75 23.24 9.93
CA ARG A 34 -16.10 23.81 8.73
C ARG A 34 -16.93 23.69 7.47
N VAL A 35 -17.79 22.68 7.34
CA VAL A 35 -18.75 22.62 6.23
C VAL A 35 -19.71 23.80 6.33
N ASP A 36 -20.19 24.10 7.53
CA ASP A 36 -21.13 25.19 7.78
C ASP A 36 -20.47 26.56 7.62
N ARG A 37 -19.22 26.71 8.06
CA ARG A 37 -18.47 27.98 7.99
C ARG A 37 -17.79 28.25 6.65
N ASP A 38 -17.06 27.28 6.12
CA ASP A 38 -16.11 27.45 5.00
C ASP A 38 -16.58 26.75 3.71
N GLY A 39 -17.65 25.96 3.78
CA GLY A 39 -18.16 25.15 2.67
C GLY A 39 -17.44 23.82 2.46
N LEU A 40 -18.11 22.90 1.75
CA LEU A 40 -17.71 21.49 1.64
C LEU A 40 -16.31 21.28 1.03
N ALA A 41 -15.95 22.03 -0.02
CA ALA A 41 -14.67 21.86 -0.69
C ALA A 41 -13.48 22.27 0.20
N ALA A 42 -13.63 23.36 0.95
CA ALA A 42 -12.62 23.82 1.90
C ALA A 42 -12.50 22.85 3.08
N ALA A 43 -13.64 22.39 3.63
CA ALA A 43 -13.67 21.40 4.69
C ALA A 43 -12.97 20.09 4.29
N ARG A 44 -13.16 19.60 3.05
CA ARG A 44 -12.46 18.40 2.54
C ARG A 44 -10.95 18.57 2.49
N ARG A 45 -10.46 19.70 1.98
CA ARG A 45 -9.01 20.00 1.93
C ARG A 45 -8.42 20.16 3.32
N TRP A 46 -9.16 20.77 4.24
CA TRP A 46 -8.77 20.86 5.64
C TRP A 46 -8.69 19.47 6.27
N TYR A 47 -9.74 18.65 6.14
CA TYR A 47 -9.80 17.30 6.71
C TYR A 47 -8.64 16.42 6.24
N ALA A 48 -8.30 16.45 4.95
CA ALA A 48 -7.19 15.67 4.42
C ALA A 48 -5.84 16.09 5.05
N ARG A 49 -5.61 17.40 5.22
CA ARG A 49 -4.38 17.91 5.86
C ARG A 49 -4.34 17.57 7.34
N GLU A 50 -5.44 17.75 8.06
CA GLU A 50 -5.51 17.45 9.49
C GLU A 50 -5.36 15.96 9.75
N THR A 51 -5.97 15.12 8.93
CA THR A 51 -5.78 13.67 8.95
C THR A 51 -4.29 13.30 8.88
N VAL A 52 -3.55 13.84 7.89
CA VAL A 52 -2.12 13.56 7.74
C VAL A 52 -1.33 14.06 8.95
N ARG A 53 -1.67 15.26 9.43
CA ARG A 53 -1.03 15.88 10.61
C ARG A 53 -1.22 15.06 11.87
N SER A 54 -2.42 14.52 12.11
CA SER A 54 -2.75 13.75 13.31
C SER A 54 -2.27 12.30 13.23
N VAL A 55 -2.20 11.71 12.03
CA VAL A 55 -1.62 10.37 11.81
C VAL A 55 -0.11 10.36 12.00
N TRP A 56 0.59 11.45 11.66
CA TRP A 56 2.06 11.50 11.71
C TRP A 56 2.68 11.17 13.09
N PRO A 57 2.19 11.72 14.22
CA PRO A 57 2.65 11.31 15.56
C PRO A 57 2.48 9.82 15.87
N VAL A 58 1.38 9.19 15.41
CA VAL A 58 1.14 7.75 15.57
C VAL A 58 2.17 6.96 14.80
N VAL A 59 2.38 7.30 13.53
CA VAL A 59 3.42 6.69 12.68
C VAL A 59 4.79 6.84 13.31
N ARG A 60 5.13 8.04 13.80
CA ARG A 60 6.42 8.32 14.44
C ARG A 60 6.63 7.47 15.69
N THR A 61 5.61 7.33 16.53
CA THR A 61 5.66 6.52 17.75
C THR A 61 5.79 5.04 17.41
N TRP A 62 5.06 4.57 16.39
CA TRP A 62 5.18 3.21 15.87
C TRP A 62 6.59 2.90 15.36
N ILE A 63 7.18 3.78 14.53
CA ILE A 63 8.55 3.62 14.02
C ILE A 63 9.56 3.58 15.18
N ARG A 64 9.39 4.42 16.20
CA ARG A 64 10.30 4.45 17.36
C ARG A 64 10.13 3.26 18.30
N GLY A 65 8.92 2.72 18.37
CA GLY A 65 8.61 1.51 19.13
C GLY A 65 9.00 0.22 18.44
N LEU A 66 9.47 0.27 17.19
CA LEU A 66 9.88 -0.90 16.43
C LEU A 66 11.11 -1.55 17.07
N GLY A 67 10.88 -2.61 17.85
CA GLY A 67 11.96 -3.41 18.38
C GLY A 67 12.69 -4.17 17.27
N TRP A 68 13.95 -4.55 17.51
CA TRP A 68 14.71 -5.37 16.57
C TRP A 68 14.03 -6.70 16.22
N ARG A 69 13.26 -7.27 17.16
CA ARG A 69 12.45 -8.48 16.94
C ARG A 69 11.31 -8.22 15.96
N ASP A 70 10.59 -7.12 16.14
CA ASP A 70 9.48 -6.73 15.25
C ASP A 70 10.01 -6.39 13.85
N ALA A 71 11.14 -5.69 13.77
CA ALA A 71 11.81 -5.39 12.52
C ALA A 71 12.19 -6.66 11.75
N ARG A 72 12.79 -7.67 12.42
CA ARG A 72 13.11 -8.97 11.80
C ARG A 72 11.87 -9.73 11.35
N HIS A 73 10.81 -9.70 12.14
CA HIS A 73 9.55 -10.36 11.79
C HIS A 73 8.91 -9.70 10.56
N LEU A 74 8.81 -8.36 10.55
CA LEU A 74 8.32 -7.60 9.41
C LEU A 74 9.17 -7.81 8.16
N PHE A 75 10.49 -7.87 8.32
CA PHE A 75 11.40 -8.19 7.22
C PHE A 75 11.16 -9.60 6.67
N GLY A 76 11.03 -10.61 7.54
CA GLY A 76 10.70 -11.98 7.14
C GLY A 76 9.36 -12.09 6.40
N LEU A 77 8.34 -11.36 6.86
CA LEU A 77 7.05 -11.25 6.18
C LEU A 77 7.16 -10.56 4.82
N ALA A 78 7.93 -9.47 4.74
CA ALA A 78 8.13 -8.76 3.49
C ALA A 78 8.89 -9.64 2.47
N VAL A 79 9.94 -10.33 2.90
CA VAL A 79 10.70 -11.26 2.04
C VAL A 79 9.85 -12.45 1.59
N SER A 80 9.09 -13.08 2.49
CA SER A 80 8.22 -14.20 2.13
C SER A 80 7.10 -13.77 1.19
N SER A 81 6.46 -12.62 1.44
CA SER A 81 5.48 -12.03 0.53
C SER A 81 6.09 -11.68 -0.83
N TRP A 82 7.33 -11.19 -0.86
CA TRP A 82 8.06 -10.91 -2.09
C TRP A 82 8.30 -12.21 -2.89
N LEU A 83 8.83 -13.26 -2.25
CA LEU A 83 9.07 -14.56 -2.90
C LEU A 83 7.77 -15.14 -3.49
N LEU A 84 6.67 -15.04 -2.74
CA LEU A 84 5.37 -15.58 -3.13
C LEU A 84 4.82 -14.90 -4.39
N VAL A 85 5.10 -13.62 -4.60
CA VAL A 85 4.66 -12.88 -5.80
C VAL A 85 5.67 -12.96 -6.93
N ALA A 86 6.96 -12.85 -6.61
CA ALA A 86 8.03 -12.78 -7.60
C ALA A 86 8.24 -14.12 -8.32
N ILE A 87 8.26 -15.25 -7.60
CA ILE A 87 8.54 -16.56 -8.22
C ILE A 87 7.49 -16.91 -9.30
N PRO A 88 6.17 -16.86 -9.04
CA PRO A 88 5.18 -17.16 -10.07
C PRO A 88 5.26 -16.18 -11.25
N LEU A 89 5.51 -14.90 -10.97
CA LEU A 89 5.69 -13.88 -12.00
C LEU A 89 6.86 -14.22 -12.93
N PHE A 90 8.02 -14.57 -12.38
CA PHE A 90 9.19 -14.97 -13.17
C PHE A 90 8.90 -16.23 -14.00
N VAL A 91 8.19 -17.21 -13.44
CA VAL A 91 7.78 -18.42 -14.18
C VAL A 91 6.88 -18.05 -15.35
N VAL A 92 5.86 -17.22 -15.14
CA VAL A 92 4.94 -16.77 -16.20
C VAL A 92 5.70 -16.02 -17.29
N LEU A 93 6.61 -15.11 -16.92
CA LEU A 93 7.42 -14.36 -17.87
C LEU A 93 8.36 -15.27 -18.68
N ALA A 94 8.98 -16.26 -18.03
CA ALA A 94 9.85 -17.23 -18.72
C ALA A 94 9.07 -18.09 -19.71
N ILE A 95 7.87 -18.55 -19.35
CA ILE A 95 6.98 -19.30 -20.26
C ILE A 95 6.57 -18.42 -21.44
N LEU A 96 6.11 -17.19 -21.17
CA LEU A 96 5.72 -16.25 -22.22
C LEU A 96 6.88 -15.95 -23.18
N GLN A 97 8.09 -15.77 -22.65
CA GLN A 97 9.30 -15.59 -23.45
C GLN A 97 9.57 -16.79 -24.35
N GLY A 98 9.44 -18.01 -23.83
CA GLY A 98 9.56 -19.22 -24.63
C GLY A 98 8.53 -19.28 -25.75
N LEU A 99 7.26 -18.97 -25.46
CA LEU A 99 6.18 -18.97 -26.45
C LEU A 99 6.37 -17.91 -27.54
N LEU A 100 6.79 -16.70 -27.17
CA LEU A 100 7.06 -15.62 -28.13
C LEU A 100 8.24 -15.95 -29.05
N ALA A 101 9.29 -16.56 -28.50
CA ALA A 101 10.44 -17.02 -29.27
C ALA A 101 10.04 -18.06 -30.33
N LEU A 102 9.05 -18.91 -30.07
CA LEU A 102 8.52 -19.86 -31.06
C LEU A 102 7.86 -19.18 -32.26
N VAL A 103 7.34 -17.96 -32.08
CA VAL A 103 6.67 -17.17 -33.14
C VAL A 103 7.63 -16.15 -33.76
N GLY A 104 8.90 -16.13 -33.34
CA GLY A 104 9.91 -15.18 -33.82
C GLY A 104 9.72 -13.75 -33.28
N ILE A 105 8.92 -13.57 -32.23
CA ILE A 105 8.73 -12.26 -31.58
C ILE A 105 9.76 -12.13 -30.46
N LEU A 106 10.52 -11.03 -30.47
CA LEU A 106 11.45 -10.73 -29.38
C LEU A 106 10.69 -10.12 -28.20
N MET A 107 10.92 -10.64 -26.99
CA MET A 107 10.31 -10.09 -25.76
C MET A 107 10.63 -8.59 -25.58
N ALA A 108 11.78 -8.14 -26.09
CA ALA A 108 12.19 -6.74 -26.07
C ALA A 108 11.18 -5.79 -26.74
N ASP A 109 10.43 -6.27 -27.74
CA ASP A 109 9.45 -5.46 -28.47
C ASP A 109 8.16 -5.24 -27.66
N LEU A 110 7.82 -6.20 -26.79
CA LEU A 110 6.61 -6.17 -25.97
C LEU A 110 6.86 -5.67 -24.54
N LEU A 111 8.11 -5.76 -24.06
CA LEU A 111 8.50 -5.38 -22.71
C LEU A 111 8.06 -3.96 -22.34
N PRO A 112 8.26 -2.91 -23.17
CA PRO A 112 7.89 -1.55 -22.80
C PRO A 112 6.38 -1.38 -22.56
N LEU A 113 5.56 -2.11 -23.32
CA LEU A 113 4.10 -2.05 -23.22
C LEU A 113 3.58 -2.80 -21.99
N LEU A 114 4.18 -3.95 -21.67
CA LEU A 114 3.73 -4.84 -20.59
C LEU A 114 4.36 -4.52 -19.24
N PHE A 115 5.53 -3.87 -19.21
CA PHE A 115 6.32 -3.70 -17.99
C PHE A 115 5.59 -2.89 -16.93
N LEU A 116 5.09 -1.68 -17.26
CA LEU A 116 4.39 -0.82 -16.31
C LEU A 116 3.10 -1.42 -15.72
N PRO A 117 2.16 -1.98 -16.52
CA PRO A 117 0.95 -2.57 -15.95
C PRO A 117 1.27 -3.80 -15.09
N LEU A 118 2.26 -4.63 -15.49
CA LEU A 118 2.68 -5.79 -14.72
C LEU A 118 3.35 -5.39 -13.40
N LEU A 119 4.19 -4.35 -13.44
CA LEU A 119 4.81 -3.74 -12.28
C LEU A 119 3.74 -3.21 -11.31
N ALA A 120 2.74 -2.48 -11.82
CA ALA A 120 1.67 -1.96 -10.98
C ALA A 120 0.81 -3.08 -10.36
N ALA A 121 0.45 -4.09 -11.16
CA ALA A 121 -0.34 -5.23 -10.70
C ALA A 121 0.39 -6.03 -9.61
N THR A 122 1.69 -6.28 -9.78
CA THR A 122 2.51 -7.01 -8.80
C THR A 122 2.71 -6.21 -7.52
N GLY A 123 2.91 -4.89 -7.61
CA GLY A 123 2.93 -4.01 -6.45
C GLY A 123 1.62 -4.06 -5.66
N VAL A 124 0.48 -3.91 -6.33
CA VAL A 124 -0.85 -3.97 -5.69
C VAL A 124 -1.10 -5.33 -5.05
N ALA A 125 -0.81 -6.43 -5.75
CA ALA A 125 -0.97 -7.78 -5.23
C ALA A 125 -0.07 -8.04 -4.00
N GLY A 126 1.21 -7.66 -4.09
CA GLY A 126 2.16 -7.78 -2.98
C GLY A 126 1.71 -6.98 -1.76
N GLY A 127 1.28 -5.73 -1.95
CA GLY A 127 0.74 -4.89 -0.87
C GLY A 127 -0.49 -5.49 -0.19
N ALA A 128 -1.41 -6.06 -0.97
CA ALA A 128 -2.61 -6.71 -0.45
C ALA A 128 -2.28 -7.98 0.35
N VAL A 129 -1.33 -8.79 -0.12
CA VAL A 129 -0.85 -10.00 0.58
C VAL A 129 -0.13 -9.62 1.87
N ALA A 130 0.79 -8.65 1.83
CA ALA A 130 1.47 -8.17 3.04
C ALA A 130 0.48 -7.63 4.09
N GLY A 131 -0.53 -6.87 3.65
CA GLY A 131 -1.59 -6.41 4.53
C GLY A 131 -2.48 -7.53 5.08
N ALA A 132 -2.62 -8.65 4.35
CA ALA A 132 -3.36 -9.82 4.84
C ALA A 132 -2.56 -10.64 5.86
N LEU A 133 -1.24 -10.68 5.74
CA LEU A 133 -0.35 -11.42 6.64
C LEU A 133 -0.11 -10.71 7.97
N HIS A 134 -0.23 -9.38 8.02
CA HIS A 134 0.03 -8.60 9.23
C HIS A 134 -1.22 -7.88 9.76
N GLU A 135 -1.95 -8.55 10.65
CA GLU A 135 -3.23 -8.06 11.19
C GLU A 135 -3.12 -6.71 11.93
N ARG A 136 -1.99 -6.45 12.59
CA ARG A 136 -1.83 -5.29 13.49
C ARG A 136 -1.41 -3.99 12.79
N ALA A 137 -0.78 -4.08 11.62
CA ALA A 137 -0.18 -2.92 10.95
C ALA A 137 -0.04 -3.17 9.44
N PRO A 138 -1.16 -3.42 8.73
CA PRO A 138 -1.14 -3.85 7.34
C PRO A 138 -0.48 -2.82 6.40
N LEU A 139 -0.63 -1.52 6.68
CA LEU A 139 -0.02 -0.47 5.85
C LEU A 139 1.49 -0.41 6.05
N ALA A 140 1.96 -0.67 7.27
CA ALA A 140 3.38 -0.62 7.56
C ALA A 140 4.12 -1.81 6.90
N ALA A 141 3.51 -3.00 6.93
CA ALA A 141 4.00 -4.16 6.19
C ALA A 141 4.00 -3.91 4.67
N ALA A 142 2.93 -3.33 4.12
CA ALA A 142 2.84 -2.98 2.70
C ALA A 142 3.88 -1.93 2.28
N ALA A 143 4.11 -0.90 3.11
CA ALA A 143 5.13 0.12 2.85
C ALA A 143 6.55 -0.44 2.91
N LEU A 144 6.86 -1.31 3.87
CA LEU A 144 8.16 -1.99 3.95
C LEU A 144 8.40 -2.88 2.72
N LEU A 145 7.38 -3.64 2.31
CA LEU A 145 7.43 -4.44 1.10
C LEU A 145 7.67 -3.58 -0.13
N GLY A 146 6.96 -2.45 -0.25
CA GLY A 146 7.15 -1.47 -1.31
C GLY A 146 8.57 -0.92 -1.38
N ALA A 147 9.17 -0.60 -0.22
CA ALA A 147 10.55 -0.15 -0.15
C ALA A 147 11.53 -1.24 -0.61
N LEU A 148 11.31 -2.51 -0.23
CA LEU A 148 12.13 -3.63 -0.69
C LEU A 148 12.02 -3.86 -2.20
N PHE A 149 10.80 -3.82 -2.75
CA PHE A 149 10.56 -3.90 -4.20
C PHE A 149 11.24 -2.74 -4.94
N ALA A 150 11.13 -1.52 -4.42
CA ALA A 150 11.77 -0.34 -4.98
C ALA A 150 13.30 -0.51 -5.05
N VAL A 151 13.94 -0.95 -3.97
CA VAL A 151 15.39 -1.21 -3.94
C VAL A 151 15.77 -2.32 -4.92
N GLN A 152 15.05 -3.43 -4.91
CA GLN A 152 15.31 -4.57 -5.79
C GLN A 152 15.16 -4.19 -7.27
N GLN A 153 14.17 -3.39 -7.63
CA GLN A 153 13.99 -2.91 -9.00
C GLN A 153 15.09 -1.93 -9.41
N THR A 154 15.51 -1.03 -8.53
CA THR A 154 16.65 -0.13 -8.83
C THR A 154 17.91 -0.94 -9.12
N ILE A 155 18.21 -1.96 -8.32
CA ILE A 155 19.35 -2.86 -8.56
C ILE A 155 19.18 -3.63 -9.86
N GLY A 156 17.99 -4.21 -10.09
CA GLY A 156 17.70 -4.99 -11.30
C GLY A 156 17.86 -4.17 -12.59
N VAL A 157 17.33 -2.95 -12.61
CA VAL A 157 17.47 -2.02 -13.73
C VAL A 157 18.94 -1.62 -13.93
N ALA A 158 19.67 -1.30 -12.85
CA ALA A 158 21.08 -0.95 -12.94
C ALA A 158 21.95 -2.10 -13.49
N LEU A 159 21.64 -3.35 -13.11
CA LEU A 159 22.37 -4.53 -13.61
C LEU A 159 22.00 -4.88 -15.06
N ALA A 160 20.72 -4.75 -15.45
CA ALA A 160 20.25 -5.14 -16.77
C ALA A 160 20.61 -4.14 -17.87
N PHE A 161 20.57 -2.83 -17.56
CA PHE A 161 20.74 -1.76 -18.54
C PHE A 161 22.04 -0.98 -18.37
N GLY A 162 22.82 -1.29 -17.31
CA GLY A 162 24.08 -0.60 -17.03
C GLY A 162 23.89 0.89 -16.72
N PRO A 163 24.95 1.71 -16.86
CA PRO A 163 24.89 3.16 -16.63
C PRO A 163 24.01 3.91 -17.64
N ASP A 164 23.69 3.28 -18.77
CA ASP A 164 22.85 3.85 -19.84
C ASP A 164 21.34 3.69 -19.57
N ALA A 165 20.98 3.07 -18.45
CA ALA A 165 19.60 3.05 -17.98
C ALA A 165 19.05 4.48 -17.93
N THR A 166 17.94 4.73 -18.64
CA THR A 166 17.36 6.07 -18.66
C THR A 166 17.05 6.52 -17.24
N TRP A 167 17.51 7.72 -16.87
CA TRP A 167 17.21 8.35 -15.58
C TRP A 167 15.71 8.29 -15.24
N VAL A 168 14.86 8.31 -16.27
CA VAL A 168 13.40 8.13 -16.19
C VAL A 168 13.03 6.82 -15.49
N THR A 169 13.63 5.68 -15.88
CA THR A 169 13.35 4.38 -15.27
C THR A 169 13.82 4.32 -13.81
N GLN A 170 15.00 4.85 -13.50
CA GLN A 170 15.55 4.85 -12.15
C GLN A 170 14.78 5.78 -11.19
N LEU A 171 14.24 6.90 -11.69
CA LEU A 171 13.54 7.87 -10.85
C LEU A 171 12.05 7.56 -10.69
N ILE A 172 11.39 7.00 -11.71
CA ILE A 172 9.93 6.80 -11.73
C ILE A 172 9.53 5.43 -11.18
N VAL A 173 10.27 4.37 -11.51
CA VAL A 173 9.87 2.99 -11.16
C VAL A 173 9.82 2.77 -9.64
N PRO A 174 10.82 3.19 -8.83
CA PRO A 174 10.78 2.99 -7.38
C PRO A 174 9.59 3.65 -6.66
N PRO A 175 9.29 4.96 -6.84
CA PRO A 175 8.14 5.57 -6.18
C PRO A 175 6.80 5.03 -6.70
N LEU A 176 6.71 4.67 -7.99
CA LEU A 176 5.51 4.02 -8.53
C LEU A 176 5.26 2.68 -7.83
N MET A 177 6.29 1.86 -7.66
CA MET A 177 6.19 0.58 -6.95
C MET A 177 5.78 0.76 -5.49
N LEU A 178 6.36 1.74 -4.80
CA LEU A 178 5.96 2.09 -3.44
C LEU A 178 4.48 2.53 -3.38
N ALA A 179 4.02 3.35 -4.33
CA ALA A 179 2.64 3.78 -4.40
C ALA A 179 1.67 2.60 -4.65
N CYS A 180 2.00 1.70 -5.59
CA CYS A 180 1.18 0.53 -5.90
C CYS A 180 1.07 -0.45 -4.73
N THR A 181 2.18 -0.70 -4.02
CA THR A 181 2.18 -1.56 -2.82
C THR A 181 1.38 -0.95 -1.67
N VAL A 182 1.53 0.35 -1.40
CA VAL A 182 0.71 1.04 -0.40
C VAL A 182 -0.77 1.03 -0.79
N ALA A 183 -1.10 1.22 -2.07
CA ALA A 183 -2.47 1.12 -2.56
C ALA A 183 -3.07 -0.27 -2.35
N GLY A 184 -2.30 -1.33 -2.62
CA GLY A 184 -2.69 -2.72 -2.33
C GLY A 184 -2.99 -2.94 -0.84
N GLY A 185 -2.13 -2.41 0.04
CA GLY A 185 -2.36 -2.43 1.49
C GLY A 185 -3.65 -1.71 1.90
N LEU A 186 -3.88 -0.51 1.36
CA LEU A 186 -5.10 0.28 1.62
C LEU A 186 -6.37 -0.44 1.17
N LEU A 187 -6.37 -1.07 -0.01
CA LEU A 187 -7.50 -1.87 -0.50
C LEU A 187 -7.84 -3.01 0.46
N ARG A 188 -6.82 -3.67 1.02
CA ARG A 188 -7.01 -4.73 2.00
C ARG A 188 -7.65 -4.20 3.29
N VAL A 189 -7.18 -3.08 3.84
CA VAL A 189 -7.79 -2.46 5.04
C VAL A 189 -9.24 -2.08 4.76
N ALA A 190 -9.52 -1.47 3.61
CA ALA A 190 -10.88 -1.10 3.22
C ALA A 190 -11.82 -2.31 3.13
N ALA A 191 -11.34 -3.45 2.64
CA ALA A 191 -12.11 -4.68 2.59
C ALA A 191 -12.43 -5.22 3.99
N VAL A 192 -11.48 -5.14 4.94
CA VAL A 192 -11.70 -5.54 6.34
C VAL A 192 -12.77 -4.68 6.99
N LEU A 193 -12.67 -3.35 6.86
CA LEU A 193 -13.64 -2.41 7.42
C LEU A 193 -15.05 -2.65 6.90
N ARG A 194 -15.20 -2.89 5.58
CA ARG A 194 -16.50 -3.20 4.96
C ARG A 194 -17.14 -4.44 5.59
N SER A 195 -16.36 -5.51 5.78
CA SER A 195 -16.84 -6.75 6.39
C SER A 195 -17.29 -6.59 7.84
N ARG A 196 -16.69 -5.64 8.59
CA ARG A 196 -17.10 -5.34 9.97
C ARG A 196 -18.43 -4.60 10.01
N GLY A 197 -18.62 -3.62 9.12
CA GLY A 197 -19.87 -2.87 9.02
C GLY A 197 -21.08 -3.78 8.74
N GLU A 198 -20.95 -4.74 7.82
CA GLU A 198 -22.01 -5.69 7.48
C GLU A 198 -22.39 -6.61 8.65
N ARG A 199 -21.42 -7.03 9.46
CA ARG A 199 -21.68 -7.83 10.67
C ARG A 199 -22.45 -7.06 11.73
N CYS A 200 -22.12 -5.78 11.96
CA CYS A 200 -22.84 -4.95 12.92
C CYS A 200 -24.30 -4.70 12.50
N VAL A 201 -24.55 -4.46 11.21
CA VAL A 201 -25.91 -4.28 10.68
C VAL A 201 -26.72 -5.58 10.75
N SER A 202 -26.08 -6.73 10.58
CA SER A 202 -26.76 -8.03 10.70
C SER A 202 -27.12 -8.35 12.15
N ALA A 203 -26.22 -8.03 13.09
CA ALA A 203 -26.45 -8.24 14.52
C ALA A 203 -27.58 -7.36 15.06
N SER A 204 -27.69 -6.10 14.62
CA SER A 204 -28.77 -5.19 15.06
C SER A 204 -30.16 -5.53 14.50
N ARG A 205 -30.25 -6.36 13.45
CA ARG A 205 -31.53 -6.83 12.89
C ARG A 205 -32.04 -8.10 13.56
N ALA A 206 -31.19 -8.80 14.31
CA ALA A 206 -31.51 -10.10 14.91
C ALA A 206 -31.99 -10.02 16.36
N GLY A 207 -31.93 -8.84 16.99
CA GLY A 207 -32.44 -8.57 18.35
C GLY A 207 -33.60 -7.59 18.32
#